data_AF-A0A9E0RWB1-F1
#
_entry.id   AF-A0A9E0RWB1-F1
#
_cell.length_a   1.000
_cell.length_b   1.000
_cell.length_c   1.000
_cell.angle_alpha   90.00
_cell.angle_beta   90.00
_cell.angle_gamma   90.00
#
_symmetry.space_group_name_H-M   'P 1'
#
loop_
_entity.id
_entity.type
_entity.pdbx_description
1 polymer ?
#
loop_
_entity_poly.entity_id
_entity_poly.type
_entity_poly.pdbx_seq_one_letter_code
_entity_poly.pdbx_strand_id
1 'polypeptide(L)'
;MFPIKSILAAVALGTSTVAIAAPVATAQGTTVVVIDQAKIMRDSKAGKDIQTKLEAIEGAMERELQPTADQLNAEGQAIEAKTANMTPEAMRADAA
;
A
#
# COMPACT_ATOMS: atom_id res chain seq x y z
N MET A 1 12.41 -14.18 82.09
CA MET A 1 12.23 -15.31 81.16
C MET A 1 11.67 -14.75 79.87
N PHE A 2 12.49 -14.66 78.81
CA PHE A 2 12.08 -14.06 77.53
C PHE A 2 11.07 -14.95 76.78
N PRO A 3 9.94 -14.42 76.27
CA PRO A 3 8.93 -15.22 75.59
C PRO A 3 9.31 -15.50 74.12
N ILE A 4 10.36 -16.30 73.93
CA ILE A 4 10.86 -16.71 72.60
C ILE A 4 9.74 -17.39 71.78
N LYS A 5 8.81 -18.08 72.45
CA LYS A 5 7.66 -18.74 71.83
C LYS A 5 6.69 -17.75 71.16
N SER A 6 6.50 -16.57 71.75
CA SER A 6 5.60 -15.54 71.22
C SER A 6 6.19 -14.84 70.00
N ILE A 7 7.52 -14.70 69.96
CA ILE A 7 8.24 -14.13 68.80
C ILE A 7 8.19 -15.11 67.62
N LEU A 8 8.39 -16.41 67.86
CA LEU A 8 8.26 -17.44 66.84
C LEU A 8 6.84 -17.53 66.25
N ALA A 9 5.81 -17.39 67.10
CA ALA A 9 4.43 -17.35 66.65
C ALA A 9 4.12 -16.10 65.79
N ALA A 10 4.68 -14.94 66.15
CA ALA A 10 4.53 -13.71 65.37
C ALA A 10 5.25 -13.78 64.01
N VAL A 11 6.40 -14.45 63.93
CA VAL A 11 7.12 -14.69 62.66
C VAL A 11 6.33 -15.66 61.77
N ALA A 12 5.76 -16.72 62.33
CA ALA A 12 4.95 -17.69 61.58
C ALA A 12 3.66 -17.08 61.01
N LEU A 13 3.06 -16.11 61.72
CA LEU A 13 1.88 -15.38 61.23
C LEU A 13 2.24 -14.23 60.26
N GLY A 14 3.49 -13.77 60.24
CA GLY A 14 3.97 -12.74 59.32
C GLY A 14 4.27 -13.25 57.91
N THR A 15 4.52 -14.55 57.73
CA THR A 15 4.89 -15.13 56.43
C THR A 15 3.72 -15.67 55.61
N SER A 16 2.49 -15.63 56.12
CA SER A 16 1.31 -16.25 55.49
C SER A 16 0.55 -15.34 54.51
N THR A 17 1.07 -14.15 54.18
CA THR A 17 0.35 -13.17 53.34
C THR A 17 1.08 -12.79 52.06
N VAL A 18 1.43 -13.75 51.19
CA VAL A 18 1.67 -13.44 49.77
C VAL A 18 1.15 -14.58 48.88
N ALA A 19 -0.17 -14.65 48.74
CA ALA A 19 -0.80 -15.44 47.69
C ALA A 19 -1.90 -14.64 46.97
N ILE A 20 -1.70 -13.33 46.78
CA ILE A 20 -2.48 -12.54 45.84
C ILE A 20 -1.53 -11.56 45.13
N ALA A 21 -0.91 -12.01 44.06
CA ALA A 21 -0.40 -11.17 42.99
C ALA A 21 -0.21 -12.04 41.75
N ALA A 22 -1.27 -12.22 40.97
CA ALA A 22 -1.07 -12.59 39.57
C ALA A 22 -0.38 -11.41 38.88
N PRO A 23 0.66 -11.67 38.07
CA PRO A 23 0.55 -11.18 36.70
C PRO A 23 0.97 -12.26 35.70
N VAL A 24 0.10 -12.43 34.72
CA VAL A 24 0.38 -12.90 33.36
C VAL A 24 1.73 -12.37 32.83
N ALA A 25 2.83 -13.05 33.14
CA ALA A 25 4.18 -12.70 32.69
C ALA A 25 4.72 -13.67 31.63
N THR A 26 3.85 -14.41 30.93
CA THR A 26 4.24 -15.36 29.88
C THR A 26 4.23 -14.76 28.46
N ALA A 27 4.32 -13.44 28.32
CA ALA A 27 4.38 -12.76 27.01
C ALA A 27 5.68 -11.97 26.75
N GLN A 28 6.64 -11.95 27.68
CA GLN A 28 7.92 -11.22 27.52
C GLN A 28 8.93 -11.89 26.55
N GLY A 29 8.49 -12.89 25.77
CA GLY A 29 9.32 -13.61 24.79
C GLY A 29 8.73 -13.69 23.39
N THR A 30 7.55 -13.09 23.15
CA THR A 30 6.95 -13.12 21.82
C THR A 30 7.55 -12.00 20.97
N THR A 31 8.56 -12.33 20.15
CA THR A 31 9.04 -11.42 19.11
C THR A 31 7.93 -11.21 18.09
N VAL A 32 7.21 -10.09 18.22
CA VAL A 32 6.25 -9.66 17.19
C VAL A 32 7.04 -9.04 16.05
N VAL A 33 7.17 -9.79 14.94
CA VAL A 33 7.76 -9.27 13.71
C VAL A 33 6.65 -8.62 12.89
N VAL A 34 6.72 -7.30 12.71
CA VAL A 34 5.83 -6.57 11.79
C VAL A 34 6.46 -6.58 10.40
N ILE A 35 5.81 -7.27 9.47
CA ILE A 35 6.22 -7.33 8.07
C ILE A 35 5.51 -6.22 7.30
N ASP A 36 6.26 -5.21 6.88
CA ASP A 36 5.79 -4.19 5.94
C ASP A 36 5.98 -4.70 4.51
N GLN A 37 4.91 -5.25 3.94
CA GLN A 37 4.92 -5.81 2.59
C GLN A 37 5.07 -4.72 1.51
N ALA A 38 4.53 -3.51 1.73
CA ALA A 38 4.65 -2.43 0.77
C ALA A 38 6.11 -1.97 0.64
N LYS A 39 6.82 -1.86 1.77
CA LYS A 39 8.25 -1.59 1.78
C LYS A 39 9.06 -2.70 1.12
N ILE A 40 8.74 -3.97 1.40
CA ILE A 40 9.42 -5.11 0.76
C ILE A 40 9.23 -5.06 -0.75
N MET A 41 8.00 -4.89 -1.23
CA MET A 41 7.73 -4.82 -2.66
C MET A 41 8.51 -3.67 -3.30
N ARG A 42 8.42 -2.46 -2.77
CA ARG A 42 9.10 -1.28 -3.31
C ARG A 42 10.63 -1.40 -3.29
N ASP A 43 11.19 -1.86 -2.18
CA ASP A 43 12.65 -1.80 -1.96
C ASP A 43 13.35 -3.07 -2.48
N SER A 44 12.60 -4.17 -2.72
CA SER A 44 13.14 -5.42 -3.26
C SER A 44 13.63 -5.27 -4.71
N LYS A 45 14.62 -6.11 -5.06
CA LYS A 45 15.08 -6.24 -6.46
C LYS A 45 13.94 -6.63 -7.41
N ALA A 46 13.03 -7.48 -6.95
CA ALA A 46 11.90 -7.94 -7.75
C ALA A 46 10.90 -6.81 -8.03
N GLY A 47 10.55 -5.97 -7.04
CA GLY A 47 9.64 -4.86 -7.30
C GLY A 47 10.26 -3.75 -8.14
N LYS A 48 11.57 -3.50 -8.01
CA LYS A 48 12.30 -2.61 -8.93
C LYS A 48 12.32 -3.15 -10.36
N ASP A 49 12.46 -4.46 -10.55
CA ASP A 49 12.37 -5.10 -11.87
C ASP A 49 10.96 -4.97 -12.46
N ILE A 50 9.92 -5.16 -11.66
CA ILE A 50 8.54 -4.92 -12.08
C ILE A 50 8.35 -3.46 -12.50
N GLN A 51 8.82 -2.50 -11.69
CA GLN A 51 8.75 -1.08 -12.02
C GLN A 51 9.45 -0.78 -13.36
N THR A 52 10.66 -1.29 -13.55
CA THR A 52 11.42 -1.12 -14.81
C THR A 52 10.66 -1.69 -16.01
N LYS A 53 10.02 -2.85 -15.85
CA LYS A 53 9.21 -3.48 -16.90
C LYS A 53 7.94 -2.68 -17.20
N LEU A 54 7.27 -2.14 -16.19
CA LEU A 54 6.11 -1.28 -16.39
C LEU A 54 6.48 0.00 -17.14
N GLU A 55 7.58 0.67 -16.75
CA GLU A 55 8.09 1.85 -17.46
C GLU A 55 8.43 1.52 -18.93
N ALA A 56 9.01 0.34 -19.19
CA ALA A 56 9.28 -0.11 -20.55
C ALA A 56 8.00 -0.37 -21.37
N ILE A 57 6.96 -0.93 -20.75
CA ILE A 57 5.64 -1.14 -21.38
C ILE A 57 4.96 0.19 -21.66
N GLU A 58 4.95 1.11 -20.69
CA GLU A 58 4.42 2.47 -20.86
C GLU A 58 5.12 3.18 -22.02
N GLY A 59 6.46 3.16 -22.06
CA GLY A 59 7.21 3.73 -23.16
C GLY A 59 6.96 3.04 -24.51
N ALA A 60 6.60 1.75 -24.52
CA ALA A 60 6.18 1.05 -25.75
C ALA A 60 4.79 1.47 -26.20
N MET A 61 3.85 1.53 -25.27
CA MET A 61 2.49 1.98 -25.52
C MET A 61 2.48 3.42 -26.05
N GLU A 62 3.25 4.32 -25.44
CA GLU A 62 3.38 5.71 -25.89
C GLU A 62 3.88 5.78 -27.34
N ARG A 63 4.93 5.02 -27.68
CA ARG A 63 5.47 4.98 -29.05
C ARG A 63 4.48 4.44 -30.07
N GLU A 64 3.59 3.55 -29.68
CA GLU A 64 2.57 2.96 -30.56
C GLU A 64 1.31 3.84 -30.67
N LEU A 65 0.92 4.50 -29.57
CA LEU A 65 -0.32 5.28 -29.51
C LEU A 65 -0.14 6.74 -29.92
N GLN A 66 1.00 7.37 -29.60
CA GLN A 66 1.25 8.78 -29.93
C GLN A 66 1.08 9.11 -31.42
N PRO A 67 1.66 8.36 -32.38
CA PRO A 67 1.45 8.66 -33.80
C PRO A 67 -0.01 8.50 -34.23
N THR A 68 -0.74 7.56 -33.61
CA THR A 68 -2.18 7.39 -33.86
C THR A 68 -2.96 8.60 -33.34
N ALA A 69 -2.63 9.08 -32.13
CA ALA A 69 -3.25 10.27 -31.57
C ALA A 69 -2.96 11.52 -32.40
N ASP A 70 -1.72 11.70 -32.85
CA ASP A 70 -1.31 12.82 -33.71
C ASP A 70 -2.04 12.78 -35.06
N GLN A 71 -2.17 11.59 -35.66
CA GLN A 71 -2.93 11.40 -36.90
C GLN A 71 -4.40 11.75 -36.71
N LEU A 72 -5.05 11.24 -35.66
CA LEU A 72 -6.46 11.52 -35.39
C LEU A 72 -6.70 13.02 -35.14
N ASN A 73 -5.79 13.70 -34.45
CA ASN A 73 -5.87 15.15 -34.27
C ASN A 73 -5.74 15.90 -35.60
N ALA A 74 -4.82 15.49 -36.46
CA ALA A 74 -4.65 16.09 -37.80
C ALA A 74 -5.89 15.86 -38.68
N GLU A 75 -6.45 14.64 -38.67
CA GLU A 75 -7.69 14.30 -39.38
C GLU A 75 -8.87 15.13 -38.85
N GLY A 76 -9.00 15.28 -37.52
CA GLY A 76 -10.03 16.11 -36.90
C GLY A 76 -9.95 17.58 -37.35
N GLN A 77 -8.75 18.16 -37.34
CA GLN A 77 -8.53 19.53 -37.82
C GLN A 77 -8.82 19.67 -39.31
N ALA A 78 -8.47 18.66 -40.12
CA ALA A 78 -8.75 18.66 -41.55
C ALA A 78 -10.27 18.60 -41.83
N ILE A 79 -11.00 17.76 -41.08
CA ILE A 79 -12.46 17.67 -41.17
C ILE A 79 -13.10 19.00 -40.74
N GLU A 80 -12.66 19.57 -39.62
CA GLU A 80 -13.16 20.86 -39.12
C GLU A 80 -12.93 21.98 -40.15
N ALA A 81 -11.73 22.07 -40.73
CA ALA A 81 -11.43 23.05 -41.77
C ALA A 81 -12.28 22.86 -43.03
N LYS A 82 -12.53 21.60 -43.44
CA LYS A 82 -13.38 21.28 -44.61
C LYS A 82 -14.85 21.65 -44.34
N THR A 83 -15.33 21.38 -43.14
CA THR A 83 -16.74 21.51 -42.75
C THR A 83 -17.14 22.89 -42.25
N ALA A 84 -16.19 23.72 -41.80
CA ALA A 84 -16.43 25.05 -41.23
C ALA A 84 -17.25 25.99 -42.14
N ASN A 85 -17.20 25.80 -43.45
CA ASN A 85 -17.95 26.60 -44.43
C ASN A 85 -19.05 25.80 -45.16
N MET A 86 -19.33 24.56 -44.74
CA MET A 86 -20.32 23.69 -45.36
C MET A 86 -21.63 23.73 -44.55
N THR A 87 -22.77 23.77 -45.25
CA THR A 87 -24.05 23.54 -44.60
C THR A 87 -24.23 22.04 -44.28
N PRO A 88 -25.06 21.65 -43.31
CA PRO A 88 -25.30 20.25 -42.96
C PRO A 88 -25.80 19.38 -44.12
N GLU A 89 -26.45 19.97 -45.12
CA GLU A 89 -26.90 19.30 -46.34
C GLU A 89 -25.72 19.03 -47.28
N ALA A 90 -24.80 20.00 -47.42
CA ALA A 90 -23.58 19.86 -48.21
C ALA A 90 -22.62 18.82 -47.58
N MET A 91 -22.52 18.75 -46.25
CA MET A 91 -21.73 17.72 -45.56
C MET A 91 -22.26 16.31 -45.82
N ARG A 92 -23.60 16.12 -45.82
CA ARG A 92 -24.21 14.81 -46.11
C ARG A 92 -24.07 14.41 -47.57
N ALA A 93 -24.05 15.37 -48.49
CA ALA A 93 -23.83 15.12 -49.91
C ALA A 93 -22.36 14.79 -50.25
N ASP A 94 -21.40 15.32 -49.49
CA ASP A 94 -19.97 15.02 -49.64
C ASP A 94 -19.53 13.71 -48.94
N ALA A 95 -20.29 13.26 -47.94
CA ALA A 95 -20.07 12.01 -47.22
C ALA A 95 -20.69 10.76 -47.89
N ALA A 96 -21.45 10.93 -48.97
CA ALA A 96 -22.13 9.87 -49.73
C ALA A 96 -21.33 9.50 -50.99
#